data_AF-A0A7C4LIX3-F1
#
_entry.id   AF-A0A7C4LIX3-F1
#
_cell.length_a   1.000
_cell.length_b   1.000
_cell.length_c   1.000
_cell.angle_alpha   90.00
_cell.angle_beta   90.00
_cell.angle_gamma   90.00
#
_symmetry.space_group_name_H-M   'P 1'
#
loop_
_entity.id
_entity.type
_entity.pdbx_description
1 polymer ?
#
loop_
_entity_poly.entity_id
_entity_poly.type
_entity_poly.pdbx_seq_one_letter_code
_entity_poly.pdbx_strand_id
1 'polypeptide(L)'
;MLESKLPLLWLLRIIKEQENTSSLLELHKTVYKLQNERGVKLGYDFVKYSFGPYSKDLENDLMLLAQVGLVVIESRERGTHVRLSNKGLALLSSLDSSRTNATK
;
A
#
# COMPACT_ATOMS: atom_id res chain seq x y z
N MET A 1 -7.97 -18.70 13.12
CA MET A 1 -7.45 -18.37 11.77
C MET A 1 -6.75 -17.02 11.86
N LEU A 2 -5.42 -17.02 11.75
CA LEU A 2 -4.62 -15.79 11.70
C LEU A 2 -4.41 -15.42 10.22
N GLU A 3 -5.49 -15.25 9.47
CA GLU A 3 -5.38 -15.03 8.03
C GLU A 3 -4.97 -13.57 7.76
N SER A 4 -3.71 -13.45 7.32
CA SER A 4 -3.06 -12.28 6.73
C SER A 4 -2.69 -11.13 7.68
N LYS A 5 -1.61 -11.31 8.45
CA LYS A 5 -0.88 -10.21 9.11
C LYS A 5 0.00 -9.37 8.16
N LEU A 6 0.03 -9.68 6.87
CA LEU A 6 0.95 -9.13 5.86
C LEU A 6 0.40 -8.04 4.90
N PRO A 7 -0.92 -7.82 4.67
CA PRO A 7 -1.41 -6.89 3.65
C PRO A 7 -0.87 -5.46 3.81
N LEU A 8 -0.79 -4.97 5.05
CA LEU A 8 -0.32 -3.62 5.36
C LEU A 8 1.16 -3.40 5.03
N LEU A 9 2.03 -4.38 5.31
CA LEU A 9 3.46 -4.27 4.97
C LEU A 9 3.67 -4.31 3.45
N TRP A 10 2.91 -5.15 2.75
CA TRP A 10 2.91 -5.16 1.28
C TRP A 10 2.45 -3.82 0.72
N LEU A 11 1.42 -3.22 1.29
CA LEU A 11 0.92 -1.92 0.88
C LEU A 11 1.98 -0.82 1.04
N LEU A 12 2.68 -0.78 2.17
CA LEU A 12 3.81 0.15 2.37
C LEU A 12 4.92 -0.06 1.32
N ARG A 13 5.24 -1.32 0.98
CA ARG A 13 6.23 -1.63 -0.08
C ARG A 13 5.75 -1.17 -1.46
N ILE A 14 4.48 -1.42 -1.81
CA ILE A 14 3.91 -0.98 -3.09
C ILE A 14 4.00 0.55 -3.20
N ILE A 15 3.62 1.29 -2.16
CA ILE A 15 3.72 2.76 -2.14
C ILE A 15 5.18 3.23 -2.31
N LYS A 16 6.15 2.54 -1.69
CA LYS A 16 7.59 2.83 -1.83
C LYS A 16 8.08 2.66 -3.27
N GLU A 17 7.71 1.56 -3.92
CA GLU A 17 8.12 1.25 -5.30
C GLU A 17 7.54 2.23 -6.33
N GLN A 18 6.43 2.89 -6.03
CA GLN A 18 5.84 3.93 -6.87
C GLN A 18 6.41 5.33 -6.58
N GLU A 19 7.70 5.40 -6.23
CA GLU A 19 8.45 6.63 -5.94
C GLU A 19 7.82 7.54 -4.86
N ASN A 20 7.09 6.96 -3.91
CA ASN A 20 6.43 7.67 -2.80
C ASN A 20 5.43 8.74 -3.22
N THR A 21 4.92 8.78 -4.46
CA THR A 21 3.79 9.65 -4.81
C THR A 21 2.94 8.95 -5.84
N SER A 22 1.87 8.31 -5.38
CA SER A 22 0.86 7.74 -6.27
C SER A 22 -0.49 8.37 -6.01
N SER A 23 -1.22 8.65 -7.09
CA SER A 23 -2.64 8.94 -6.94
C SER A 23 -3.31 7.71 -6.34
N LEU A 24 -4.32 7.92 -5.51
CA LEU A 24 -5.07 6.83 -4.89
C LEU A 24 -5.65 5.88 -5.96
N LEU A 25 -6.12 6.43 -7.07
CA LEU A 25 -6.63 5.66 -8.20
C LEU A 25 -5.58 4.74 -8.81
N GLU A 26 -4.35 5.23 -9.04
CA GLU A 26 -3.26 4.39 -9.59
C GLU A 26 -2.80 3.32 -8.58
N LEU A 27 -2.88 3.61 -7.28
CA LEU A 27 -2.63 2.62 -6.24
C LEU A 27 -3.67 1.50 -6.28
N HIS A 28 -4.97 1.81 -6.40
CA HIS A 28 -6.02 0.79 -6.59
C HIS A 28 -5.77 -0.08 -7.81
N LYS A 29 -5.46 0.53 -8.96
CA LYS A 29 -5.13 -0.21 -10.20
C LYS A 29 -3.93 -1.13 -10.00
N THR A 30 -2.91 -0.66 -9.31
CA THR A 30 -1.68 -1.42 -9.08
C THR A 30 -1.94 -2.63 -8.18
N VAL A 31 -2.61 -2.42 -7.05
CA VAL A 31 -2.99 -3.51 -6.13
C VAL A 31 -3.90 -4.52 -6.82
N TYR A 32 -4.88 -4.06 -7.61
CA TYR A 32 -5.76 -4.94 -8.39
C TYR A 32 -4.96 -5.81 -9.38
N LYS A 33 -4.02 -5.23 -10.14
CA LYS A 33 -3.19 -5.98 -11.10
C LYS A 33 -2.30 -7.01 -10.39
N LEU A 34 -1.65 -6.63 -9.29
CA LEU A 34 -0.82 -7.55 -8.50
C LEU A 34 -1.65 -8.75 -8.03
N GLN A 35 -2.86 -8.53 -7.54
CA GLN A 35 -3.71 -9.60 -7.03
C GLN A 35 -4.31 -10.47 -8.13
N ASN A 36 -4.96 -9.85 -9.11
CA ASN A 36 -5.80 -10.58 -10.07
C ASN A 36 -5.05 -11.05 -11.32
N GLU A 37 -3.96 -10.38 -11.69
CA GLU A 37 -3.19 -10.70 -12.90
C GLU A 37 -1.87 -11.41 -12.57
N ARG A 38 -1.28 -11.14 -11.40
CA ARG A 38 0.00 -11.73 -10.97
C ARG A 38 -0.13 -12.74 -9.82
N GLY A 39 -1.35 -13.00 -9.35
CA GLY A 39 -1.63 -14.03 -8.34
C GLY A 39 -1.12 -13.71 -6.93
N VAL A 40 -0.78 -12.45 -6.62
CA VAL A 40 -0.34 -12.04 -5.28
C VAL A 40 -1.55 -11.97 -4.35
N LYS A 41 -1.59 -12.80 -3.31
CA LYS A 41 -2.71 -12.81 -2.36
C LYS A 41 -2.65 -11.61 -1.41
N LEU A 42 -3.20 -10.47 -1.83
CA LEU A 42 -3.26 -9.24 -1.03
C LEU A 42 -4.52 -9.13 -0.17
N GLY A 43 -5.59 -9.86 -0.53
CA GLY A 43 -6.79 -10.02 0.30
C GLY A 43 -7.79 -8.87 0.17
N TYR A 44 -7.74 -8.09 -0.90
CA TYR A 44 -8.65 -6.96 -1.11
C TYR A 44 -9.77 -7.32 -2.08
N ASP A 45 -11.02 -7.08 -1.70
CA ASP A 45 -12.14 -7.21 -2.62
C ASP A 45 -12.26 -5.97 -3.50
N PHE A 46 -12.40 -6.18 -4.81
CA PHE A 46 -12.47 -5.11 -5.79
C PHE A 46 -13.80 -5.10 -6.55
N VAL A 47 -14.38 -3.91 -6.67
CA VAL A 47 -15.50 -3.62 -7.56
C VAL A 47 -14.98 -2.85 -8.77
N LYS A 48 -15.41 -3.23 -9.98
CA LYS A 48 -15.00 -2.55 -11.22
C LYS A 48 -15.91 -1.36 -11.49
N TYR A 49 -15.32 -0.18 -11.64
CA TYR A 49 -16.00 1.03 -12.11
C TYR A 49 -15.41 1.49 -13.45
N SER A 50 -16.08 2.45 -14.11
CA SER A 50 -15.62 3.02 -15.38
C SER A 50 -14.25 3.71 -15.29
N PHE A 51 -13.91 4.26 -14.12
CA PHE A 51 -12.63 4.92 -13.85
C PHE A 51 -11.52 3.95 -13.37
N GLY A 52 -11.87 2.70 -13.07
CA GLY A 52 -10.94 1.68 -12.58
C GLY A 52 -11.52 0.80 -11.48
N PRO A 53 -10.77 -0.23 -11.06
CA PRO A 53 -11.13 -1.05 -9.92
C PRO A 53 -11.02 -0.23 -8.63
N TYR A 54 -11.92 -0.47 -7.68
CA TYR A 54 -11.96 0.18 -6.38
C TYR A 54 -12.13 -0.88 -5.28
N SER A 55 -11.49 -0.67 -4.13
CA SER A 55 -11.59 -1.56 -2.97
C SER A 55 -11.78 -0.74 -1.71
N LYS A 56 -12.90 -0.94 -0.99
CA LYS A 56 -13.13 -0.21 0.25
C LYS A 56 -12.13 -0.61 1.34
N ASP A 57 -11.75 -1.88 1.36
CA ASP A 57 -10.81 -2.43 2.35
C ASP A 57 -9.41 -1.85 2.17
N LEU A 58 -8.96 -1.69 0.92
CA LEU A 58 -7.69 -1.02 0.64
C LEU A 58 -7.66 0.42 1.18
N GLU A 59 -8.74 1.18 1.01
CA GLU A 59 -8.82 2.54 1.57
C GLU A 59 -8.83 2.53 3.10
N ASN A 60 -9.56 1.59 3.72
CA ASN A 60 -9.59 1.47 5.18
C ASN A 60 -8.19 1.19 5.75
N ASP A 61 -7.42 0.32 5.09
CA ASP A 61 -6.05 0.01 5.45
C ASP A 61 -5.11 1.22 5.26
N LEU A 62 -5.30 2.00 4.19
CA LEU A 62 -4.57 3.27 3.99
C LEU A 62 -4.88 4.28 5.09
N MET A 63 -6.15 4.41 5.48
CA MET A 63 -6.57 5.29 6.57
C MET A 63 -5.98 4.85 7.90
N LEU A 64 -5.95 3.53 8.18
CA LEU A 64 -5.28 3.00 9.36
C LEU A 64 -3.78 3.32 9.36
N LEU A 65 -3.10 3.10 8.24
CA LEU A 65 -1.67 3.44 8.08
C LEU A 65 -1.41 4.94 8.27
N ALA A 66 -2.33 5.80 7.81
CA ALA A 66 -2.26 7.23 8.04
C ALA A 66 -2.46 7.60 9.52
N GLN A 67 -3.43 6.97 10.19
CA GLN A 67 -3.69 7.18 11.63
C GLN A 67 -2.47 6.81 12.49
N VAL A 68 -1.76 5.74 12.15
CA VAL A 68 -0.52 5.36 12.86
C VAL A 68 0.73 6.11 12.38
N GLY A 69 0.54 7.05 11.43
CA GLY A 69 1.57 7.96 10.93
C GLY A 69 2.59 7.33 10.00
N LEU A 70 2.29 6.19 9.36
CA LEU A 70 3.18 5.52 8.39
C LEU A 70 2.98 6.02 6.96
N VAL A 71 1.79 6.54 6.66
CA VAL A 71 1.40 7.08 5.35
C VAL A 71 0.86 8.50 5.53
N VAL A 72 1.00 9.33 4.50
CA VAL A 72 0.33 10.62 4.38
C VAL A 72 -0.62 10.54 3.20
N ILE A 73 -1.86 10.96 3.42
CA ILE A 73 -2.91 11.07 2.40
C ILE A 73 -3.23 12.55 2.25
N GLU A 74 -3.11 13.08 1.04
CA GLU A 74 -3.25 14.51 0.77
C GLU A 74 -4.04 14.76 -0.52
N SER A 75 -4.94 15.73 -0.47
CA SER A 75 -5.66 16.21 -1.65
C SER A 75 -4.80 17.21 -2.40
N ARG A 76 -4.57 16.97 -3.69
CA ARG A 76 -3.89 17.89 -4.62
C ARG A 76 -4.87 18.29 -5.73
N GLU A 77 -4.51 19.26 -6.57
CA GLU A 77 -5.36 19.72 -7.70
C GLU A 77 -5.82 18.58 -8.62
N ARG A 78 -5.00 17.52 -8.76
CA ARG A 78 -5.29 16.33 -9.57
C ARG A 78 -5.73 15.12 -8.73
N GLY A 79 -6.47 15.36 -7.65
CA GLY A 79 -7.06 14.32 -6.81
C GLY A 79 -6.21 13.91 -5.60
N THR A 80 -6.60 12.81 -4.98
CA THR A 80 -6.00 12.31 -3.73
C THR A 80 -4.72 11.54 -4.01
N HIS A 81 -3.67 11.86 -3.26
CA HIS A 81 -2.35 11.24 -3.37
C HIS A 81 -1.96 10.59 -2.05
N VAL A 82 -1.22 9.49 -2.17
CA VAL A 82 -0.75 8.67 -1.06
C VAL A 82 0.77 8.58 -1.14
N ARG A 83 1.43 8.78 0.00
CA ARG A 83 2.89 8.66 0.13
C ARG A 83 3.30 8.10 1.47
N LEU A 84 4.48 7.51 1.55
CA LEU A 84 5.06 7.17 2.84
C LEU A 84 5.41 8.45 3.63
N SER A 85 5.22 8.38 4.94
CA SER A 85 5.81 9.36 5.85
C SER A 85 7.29 9.02 6.12
N ASN A 86 8.02 9.93 6.77
CA ASN A 86 9.39 9.63 7.23
C ASN A 86 9.42 8.42 8.17
N LYS A 87 8.38 8.24 9.00
CA LYS A 87 8.22 7.08 9.89
C LYS A 87 7.99 5.80 9.09
N GLY A 88 7.16 5.84 8.04
CA GLY A 88 6.93 4.71 7.14
C GLY A 88 8.19 4.28 6.39
N LEU A 89 8.96 5.25 5.88
CA LEU A 89 10.24 5.00 5.23
C LEU A 89 11.26 4.36 6.19
N ALA A 90 11.40 4.92 7.39
CA ALA A 90 12.31 4.40 8.41
C ALA A 90 11.96 2.97 8.82
N LEU A 91 10.67 2.65 8.97
CA LEU A 91 10.19 1.30 9.27
C LEU A 91 10.65 0.31 8.18
N LEU A 92 10.41 0.62 6.91
CA LEU A 92 10.80 -0.27 5.80
C LEU A 92 12.32 -0.47 5.74
N SER A 93 13.11 0.59 5.92
CA SER A 93 14.57 0.50 5.95
C SER A 93 15.09 -0.36 7.09
N SER A 94 14.49 -0.27 8.28
CA SER A 94 14.82 -1.12 9.44
C SER A 94 14.52 -2.59 9.18
N LEU A 95 13.38 -2.89 8.54
CA LEU A 95 13.00 -4.25 8.16
C LEU A 95 13.94 -4.84 7.09
N ASP A 96 14.32 -4.03 6.09
CA ASP A 96 15.26 -4.46 5.05
C ASP A 96 16.65 -4.77 5.64
N SER A 97 17.11 -3.96 6.60
CA SER A 97 18.39 -4.15 7.31
C SER A 97 18.39 -5.35 8.27
N SER A 98 17.24 -5.66 8.86
CA SER A 98 17.11 -6.84 9.73
C SER A 98 17.15 -8.15 8.94
N ARG A 99 16.73 -8.11 7.66
CA ARG A 99 16.72 -9.29 6.78
C ARG A 99 18.11 -9.69 6.31
N THR A 100 19.02 -8.74 6.11
CA THR A 100 20.41 -9.02 5.70
C THR A 100 21.26 -9.64 6.81
N ASN A 101 20.97 -9.31 8.07
CA ASN A 101 21.68 -9.86 9.24
C ASN A 101 21.23 -11.29 9.62
N ALA A 102 20.07 -11.75 9.15
CA ALA A 102 19.56 -13.10 9.43
C ALA A 102 20.08 -14.17 8.43
N THR A 103 20.79 -13.76 7.38
CA THR A 103 21.37 -14.63 6.34
C THR A 103 22.90 -14.73 6.41
N LYS A 104 23.52 -14.18 7.45
CA LYS A 104 24.92 -14.41 7.82
C LYS A 104 24.97 -15.28 9.07
#